data_AF-A0A6P1A3B2-F1
#
_entry.id   AF-A0A6P1A3B2-F1
#
_cell.length_a   1.000
_cell.length_b   1.000
_cell.length_c   1.000
_cell.angle_alpha   90.00
_cell.angle_beta   90.00
_cell.angle_gamma   90.00
#
_symmetry.space_group_name_H-M   'P 1'
#
loop_
_entity.id
_entity.type
_entity.pdbx_description
1 polymer ?
#
loop_
_entity_poly.entity_id
_entity_poly.type
_entity_poly.pdbx_seq_one_letter_code
_entity_poly.pdbx_strand_id
1 'polypeptide(L)'
;VREQSGSTIVVKPPMAEDVADELICGCLPHQASFSRANLFFSKIGLFNERYRISSDYEWFLRLIQNETVKLCYYPRTMTSYYAGGISSQLRLSLPESYSIQNQCPMYQDSYWLNRRILKYQEFIINLREWLQNAENGRNTLNFNYKALENKYQAIETEYHALKLELEQARAKIAEIAKIVEMETGINQNGQSGNIRLNFKNLEQV
;
A
#
# COMPACT_ATOMS: atom_id res chain seq x y z
N VAL A 1 -1.73 -0.22 -15.07
CA VAL A 1 -0.64 0.47 -14.36
C VAL A 1 -0.18 -0.40 -13.20
N ARG A 2 1.13 -0.60 -13.06
CA ARG A 2 1.71 -1.27 -11.89
C ARG A 2 2.21 -0.22 -10.92
N GLU A 3 1.73 -0.27 -9.69
CA GLU A 3 2.16 0.64 -8.62
C GLU A 3 3.46 0.16 -7.97
N GLN A 4 4.12 1.04 -7.20
CA GLN A 4 5.30 0.67 -6.42
C GLN A 4 5.00 -0.38 -5.34
N SER A 5 3.75 -0.45 -4.88
CA SER A 5 3.27 -1.48 -3.96
C SER A 5 3.21 -2.88 -4.57
N GLY A 6 3.41 -3.01 -5.89
CA GLY A 6 3.20 -4.25 -6.65
C GLY A 6 1.74 -4.46 -7.08
N SER A 7 0.81 -3.60 -6.62
CA SER A 7 -0.58 -3.64 -7.05
C SER A 7 -0.70 -3.33 -8.56
N THR A 8 -1.75 -3.84 -9.20
CA THR A 8 -2.06 -3.54 -10.60
C THR A 8 -3.46 -2.95 -10.71
N ILE A 9 -3.54 -1.80 -11.37
CA ILE A 9 -4.79 -1.10 -11.65
C ILE A 9 -5.04 -1.11 -13.16
N VAL A 10 -6.24 -1.52 -13.56
CA VAL A 10 -6.71 -1.42 -14.95
C VAL A 10 -7.35 -0.05 -15.13
N VAL A 11 -6.71 0.81 -15.91
CA VAL A 11 -7.24 2.13 -16.26
C VAL A 11 -8.03 2.01 -17.56
N LYS A 12 -9.27 2.50 -17.56
CA LYS A 12 -10.11 2.61 -18.76
C LYS A 12 -10.21 4.09 -19.13
N PRO A 13 -10.02 4.47 -20.40
CA PRO A 13 -10.27 5.84 -20.84
C PRO A 13 -11.78 6.16 -20.73
N PRO A 14 -12.14 7.46 -20.64
CA PRO A 14 -13.52 7.90 -20.68
C PRO A 14 -14.16 7.64 -22.05
N MET A 15 -15.49 7.73 -22.11
CA MET A 15 -16.22 7.81 -23.38
C MET A 15 -15.88 9.12 -24.11
N ALA A 16 -16.07 9.17 -25.43
CA ALA A 16 -15.60 10.28 -26.25
C ALA A 16 -16.18 11.64 -25.81
N GLU A 17 -17.44 11.65 -25.43
CA GLU A 17 -18.19 12.78 -24.89
C GLU A 17 -17.66 13.31 -23.55
N ASP A 18 -17.02 12.45 -22.75
CA ASP A 18 -16.51 12.78 -21.42
C ASP A 18 -15.03 13.15 -21.43
N VAL A 19 -14.32 12.98 -22.55
CA VAL A 19 -12.87 13.22 -22.65
C VAL A 19 -12.51 14.66 -22.27
N ALA A 20 -13.28 15.63 -22.72
CA ALA A 20 -13.02 17.04 -22.42
C ALA A 20 -13.14 17.33 -20.92
N ASP A 21 -14.03 16.63 -20.23
CA ASP A 21 -14.19 16.76 -18.78
C ASP A 21 -13.08 16.03 -18.01
N GLU A 22 -12.71 14.83 -18.46
CA GLU A 22 -11.61 14.03 -17.90
C GLU A 22 -10.27 14.79 -17.95
N LEU A 23 -9.99 15.49 -19.05
CA LEU A 23 -8.76 16.26 -19.22
C LEU A 23 -8.66 17.47 -18.28
N ILE A 24 -9.67 17.81 -17.47
CA ILE A 24 -9.55 18.91 -16.51
C ILE A 24 -8.64 18.53 -15.33
N CYS A 25 -8.86 17.36 -14.74
CA CYS A 25 -8.13 16.87 -13.57
C CYS A 25 -7.35 15.57 -13.84
N GLY A 26 -7.46 15.01 -15.04
CA GLY A 26 -6.87 13.74 -15.44
C GLY A 26 -6.09 13.83 -16.75
N CYS A 27 -5.83 12.67 -17.34
CA CYS A 27 -5.19 12.54 -18.64
C CYS A 27 -5.68 11.30 -19.37
N LEU A 28 -5.59 11.31 -20.70
CA LEU A 28 -5.80 10.09 -21.47
C LEU A 28 -4.61 9.13 -21.31
N PRO A 29 -4.82 7.81 -21.31
CA PRO A 29 -3.75 6.83 -21.18
C PRO A 29 -2.87 6.82 -22.43
N HIS A 30 -1.88 7.72 -22.48
CA HIS A 30 -1.09 8.01 -23.68
C HIS A 30 -0.37 6.78 -24.26
N GLN A 31 0.09 5.84 -23.41
CA GLN A 31 0.70 4.60 -23.87
C GLN A 31 -0.29 3.68 -24.60
N ALA A 32 -1.59 3.82 -24.33
CA ALA A 32 -2.66 3.04 -24.95
C ALA A 32 -3.42 3.80 -26.06
N SER A 33 -2.95 4.99 -26.43
CA SER A 33 -3.56 5.83 -27.46
C SER A 33 -2.94 5.55 -28.83
N PHE A 34 -3.81 5.35 -29.83
CA PHE A 34 -3.42 5.16 -31.22
C PHE A 34 -4.10 6.21 -32.09
N SER A 35 -3.37 6.74 -33.07
CA SER A 35 -3.87 7.77 -33.99
C SER A 35 -3.50 7.43 -35.42
N ARG A 36 -4.32 7.91 -36.37
CA ARG A 36 -3.97 7.85 -37.79
C ARG A 36 -2.83 8.82 -38.07
N ALA A 37 -1.85 8.40 -38.86
CA ALA A 37 -0.69 9.24 -39.21
C ALA A 37 -1.10 10.60 -39.80
N ASN A 38 -2.18 10.65 -40.59
CA ASN A 38 -2.65 11.91 -41.18
C ASN A 38 -3.05 12.98 -40.15
N LEU A 39 -3.36 12.60 -38.90
CA LEU A 39 -3.70 13.59 -37.87
C LEU A 39 -2.50 14.51 -37.58
N PHE A 40 -1.28 13.99 -37.66
CA PHE A 40 -0.07 14.77 -37.44
C PHE A 40 0.30 15.69 -38.60
N PHE A 41 -0.05 15.32 -39.83
CA PHE A 41 0.41 16.03 -41.03
C PHE A 41 -0.64 16.95 -41.66
N SER A 42 -1.93 16.65 -41.51
CA SER A 42 -2.99 17.36 -42.25
C SER A 42 -4.17 17.88 -41.41
N LYS A 43 -4.26 17.52 -40.12
CA LYS A 43 -5.41 17.92 -39.29
C LYS A 43 -5.05 18.65 -38.00
N ILE A 44 -4.23 18.02 -37.15
CA ILE A 44 -3.92 18.51 -35.81
C ILE A 44 -2.54 19.16 -35.77
N GLY A 45 -1.55 18.51 -36.37
CA GLY A 45 -0.14 18.93 -36.31
C GLY A 45 0.69 18.06 -35.37
N LEU A 46 2.00 18.36 -35.30
CA LEU A 46 2.95 17.69 -34.41
C LEU A 46 2.77 18.10 -32.95
N PHE A 47 3.46 17.41 -32.05
CA PHE A 47 3.57 17.77 -30.64
C PHE A 47 4.25 19.13 -30.45
N ASN A 48 3.78 19.91 -29.47
CA ASN A 48 4.40 21.18 -29.15
C ASN A 48 5.57 20.97 -28.17
N GLU A 49 6.80 21.06 -28.68
CA GLU A 49 8.03 20.78 -27.92
C GLU A 49 8.37 21.82 -26.84
N ARG A 50 7.62 22.94 -26.77
CA ARG A 50 7.71 23.87 -25.64
C ARG A 50 7.33 23.19 -24.33
N TYR A 51 6.39 22.25 -24.39
CA TYR A 51 5.92 21.46 -23.26
C TYR A 51 6.78 20.21 -23.14
N ARG A 52 7.54 20.09 -22.04
CA ARG A 52 8.54 19.02 -21.86
C ARG A 52 7.95 17.77 -21.21
N ILE A 53 6.84 17.90 -20.50
CA ILE A 53 6.23 16.82 -19.71
C ILE A 53 4.85 16.45 -20.24
N SER A 54 4.07 17.44 -20.69
CA SER A 54 2.63 17.35 -20.99
C SER A 54 2.32 17.68 -22.46
N SER A 55 3.26 17.42 -23.38
CA SER A 55 3.08 17.69 -24.81
C SER A 55 1.99 16.81 -25.43
N ASP A 56 1.86 15.57 -24.95
CA ASP A 56 0.78 14.66 -25.31
C ASP A 56 -0.58 15.17 -24.87
N TYR A 57 -0.68 15.67 -23.63
CA TYR A 57 -1.87 16.31 -23.09
C TYR A 57 -2.31 17.53 -23.92
N GLU A 58 -1.37 18.39 -24.31
CA GLU A 58 -1.65 19.52 -25.22
C GLU A 58 -2.20 19.05 -26.57
N TRP A 59 -1.57 18.02 -27.14
CA TRP A 59 -2.01 17.47 -28.42
C TRP A 59 -3.40 16.83 -28.33
N PHE A 60 -3.72 16.15 -27.23
CA PHE A 60 -5.08 15.63 -26.99
C PHE A 60 -6.12 16.75 -26.90
N LEU A 61 -5.80 17.88 -26.25
CA LEU A 61 -6.70 19.03 -26.22
C LEU A 61 -6.97 19.61 -27.60
N ARG A 62 -5.95 19.72 -28.47
CA ARG A 62 -6.17 20.12 -29.87
C ARG A 62 -6.99 19.09 -30.64
N LEU A 63 -6.76 17.80 -30.37
CA LEU A 63 -7.47 16.70 -31.03
C LEU A 63 -8.97 16.76 -30.76
N ILE A 64 -9.39 16.96 -29.50
CA ILE A 64 -10.82 16.95 -29.13
C ILE A 64 -11.58 18.19 -29.59
N GLN A 65 -10.87 19.29 -29.87
CA GLN A 65 -11.44 20.50 -30.46
C GLN A 65 -11.67 20.36 -31.98
N ASN A 66 -11.14 19.32 -32.61
CA ASN A 66 -11.32 19.09 -34.04
C ASN A 66 -12.55 18.21 -34.31
N GLU A 67 -13.65 18.82 -34.72
CA GLU A 67 -14.93 18.15 -35.00
C GLU A 67 -14.85 17.05 -36.08
N THR A 68 -13.80 17.07 -36.93
CA THR A 68 -13.61 16.06 -37.96
C THR A 68 -12.87 14.81 -37.46
N VAL A 69 -12.42 14.80 -36.21
CA VAL A 69 -11.75 13.67 -35.57
C VAL A 69 -12.77 12.89 -34.75
N LYS A 70 -12.82 11.58 -34.98
CA LYS A 70 -13.65 10.65 -34.19
C LYS A 70 -12.76 9.94 -33.19
N LEU A 71 -13.12 10.05 -31.91
CA LEU A 71 -12.53 9.25 -30.85
C LEU A 71 -13.31 7.93 -30.71
N CYS A 72 -12.61 6.84 -30.47
CA CYS A 72 -13.20 5.52 -30.28
C CYS A 72 -12.47 4.80 -29.16
N TYR A 73 -13.25 4.20 -28.26
CA TYR A 73 -12.72 3.32 -27.23
C TYR A 73 -12.55 1.90 -27.79
N TYR A 74 -11.36 1.34 -27.62
CA TYR A 74 -11.10 -0.06 -27.90
C TYR A 74 -11.03 -0.86 -26.58
N PRO A 75 -12.01 -1.74 -26.28
CA PRO A 75 -12.18 -2.37 -24.97
C PRO A 75 -11.21 -3.54 -24.74
N ARG A 76 -9.91 -3.30 -24.90
CA ARG A 76 -8.83 -4.25 -24.62
C ARG A 76 -7.68 -3.58 -23.90
N THR A 77 -7.00 -4.34 -23.06
CA THR A 77 -5.73 -3.90 -22.46
C THR A 77 -4.67 -3.84 -23.53
N MET A 78 -4.25 -2.62 -23.90
CA MET A 78 -3.23 -2.39 -24.93
C MET A 78 -1.81 -2.36 -24.35
N THR A 79 -1.66 -1.85 -23.13
CA THR A 79 -0.33 -1.64 -22.52
C THR A 79 -0.32 -1.94 -21.03
N SER A 80 0.88 -2.28 -20.54
CA SER A 80 1.21 -2.45 -19.12
C SER A 80 2.51 -1.71 -18.86
N TYR A 81 2.49 -0.76 -17.93
CA TYR A 81 3.67 0.02 -17.54
C TYR A 81 3.69 0.25 -16.02
N TYR A 82 4.88 0.54 -15.51
CA TYR A 82 5.10 0.94 -14.12
C TYR A 82 4.81 2.44 -13.93
N ALA A 83 4.14 2.79 -12.84
CA ALA A 83 3.99 4.18 -12.43
C ALA A 83 5.34 4.77 -11.97
N GLY A 84 5.46 6.10 -12.00
CA GLY A 84 6.66 6.79 -11.50
C GLY A 84 7.51 7.49 -12.55
N GLY A 85 7.00 7.65 -13.78
CA GLY A 85 7.60 8.55 -14.77
C GLY A 85 7.53 10.02 -14.33
N ILE A 86 8.23 10.91 -15.04
CA ILE A 86 8.24 12.36 -14.72
C ILE A 86 6.82 12.97 -14.73
N SER A 87 5.92 12.47 -15.57
CA SER A 87 4.51 12.90 -15.62
C SER A 87 3.73 12.57 -14.35
N SER A 88 4.16 11.56 -13.58
CA SER A 88 3.60 11.22 -12.27
C SER A 88 4.03 12.18 -11.16
N GLN A 89 5.02 13.04 -11.41
CA GLN A 89 5.47 14.05 -10.44
C GLN A 89 4.60 15.30 -10.56
N LEU A 90 3.45 15.30 -9.86
CA LEU A 90 2.41 16.35 -9.97
C LEU A 90 2.93 17.79 -9.81
N ARG A 91 3.94 18.01 -8.94
CA ARG A 91 4.55 19.34 -8.77
C ARG A 91 5.26 19.85 -10.02
N LEU A 92 5.69 18.96 -10.92
CA LEU A 92 6.33 19.29 -12.19
C LEU A 92 5.33 19.28 -13.34
N SER A 93 4.44 18.28 -13.40
CA SER A 93 3.53 18.09 -14.53
C SER A 93 2.32 19.04 -14.51
N LEU A 94 1.74 19.32 -13.34
CA LEU A 94 0.52 20.13 -13.25
C LEU A 94 0.73 21.59 -13.68
N PRO A 95 1.81 22.30 -13.31
CA PRO A 95 2.02 23.67 -13.80
C PRO A 95 2.02 23.77 -15.33
N GLU A 96 2.60 22.78 -16.01
CA GLU A 96 2.61 22.72 -17.47
C GLU A 96 1.21 22.44 -18.03
N SER A 97 0.51 21.45 -17.47
CA SER A 97 -0.88 21.14 -17.82
C SER A 97 -1.82 22.35 -17.62
N TYR A 98 -1.68 23.09 -16.53
CA TYR A 98 -2.44 24.32 -16.28
C TYR A 98 -2.08 25.44 -17.26
N SER A 99 -0.80 25.58 -17.60
CA SER A 99 -0.37 26.54 -18.63
C SER A 99 -1.02 26.23 -19.98
N ILE A 100 -1.11 24.96 -20.35
CA ILE A 100 -1.80 24.50 -21.55
C ILE A 100 -3.30 24.78 -21.45
N GLN A 101 -3.95 24.41 -20.34
CA GLN A 101 -5.39 24.67 -20.13
C GLN A 101 -5.74 26.15 -20.24
N ASN A 102 -4.90 27.03 -19.68
CA ASN A 102 -5.12 28.48 -19.69
C ASN A 102 -4.91 29.10 -21.08
N GLN A 103 -4.21 28.41 -21.98
CA GLN A 103 -4.03 28.81 -23.38
C GLN A 103 -5.05 28.14 -24.33
N CYS A 104 -5.75 27.11 -23.87
CA CYS A 104 -6.75 26.38 -24.65
C CYS A 104 -8.03 27.23 -24.78
N PRO A 105 -8.43 27.68 -26.00
CA PRO A 105 -9.58 28.55 -26.19
C PRO A 105 -10.89 27.95 -25.69
N MET A 106 -11.11 26.64 -25.92
CA MET A 106 -12.27 25.92 -25.41
C MET A 106 -12.45 26.10 -23.90
N TYR A 107 -11.35 26.01 -23.13
CA TYR A 107 -11.39 26.14 -21.67
C TYR A 107 -11.50 27.58 -21.14
N GLN A 108 -11.48 28.58 -22.03
CA GLN A 108 -11.70 29.99 -21.65
C GLN A 108 -13.16 30.41 -21.84
N ASP A 109 -14.00 29.58 -22.47
CA ASP A 109 -15.44 29.84 -22.53
C ASP A 109 -16.08 29.76 -21.13
N SER A 110 -17.12 30.57 -20.91
CA SER A 110 -17.84 30.64 -19.64
C SER A 110 -18.36 29.29 -19.14
N TYR A 111 -18.83 28.42 -20.05
CA TYR A 111 -19.28 27.08 -19.70
C TYR A 111 -18.12 26.26 -19.14
N TRP A 112 -16.99 26.23 -19.85
CA TRP A 112 -15.84 25.42 -19.47
C TRP A 112 -15.09 25.96 -18.26
N LEU A 113 -15.03 27.28 -18.08
CA LEU A 113 -14.49 27.88 -16.86
C LEU A 113 -15.29 27.42 -15.63
N ASN A 114 -16.62 27.48 -15.69
CA ASN A 114 -17.47 26.97 -14.62
C ASN A 114 -17.30 25.47 -14.43
N ARG A 115 -17.23 24.69 -15.52
CA ARG A 115 -17.03 23.24 -15.44
C ARG A 115 -15.70 22.88 -14.77
N ARG A 116 -14.62 23.59 -15.10
CA ARG A 116 -13.30 23.42 -14.45
C ARG A 116 -13.38 23.69 -12.96
N ILE A 117 -14.03 24.77 -12.54
CA ILE A 117 -14.24 25.09 -11.11
C ILE A 117 -14.96 23.94 -10.41
N LEU A 118 -16.07 23.45 -10.97
CA LEU A 118 -16.83 22.34 -10.40
C LEU A 118 -15.98 21.06 -10.30
N LYS A 119 -15.18 20.76 -11.34
CA LYS A 119 -14.31 19.59 -11.32
C LYS A 119 -13.18 19.67 -10.31
N TYR A 120 -12.58 20.84 -10.11
CA TYR A 120 -11.61 21.04 -9.04
C TYR A 120 -12.26 20.92 -7.65
N GLN A 121 -13.48 21.44 -7.47
CA GLN A 121 -14.22 21.28 -6.23
C GLN A 121 -14.52 19.81 -5.92
N GLU A 122 -15.02 19.05 -6.90
CA GLU A 122 -15.24 17.60 -6.79
C GLU A 122 -13.94 16.87 -6.43
N PHE A 123 -12.84 17.17 -7.13
CA PHE A 123 -11.54 16.59 -6.85
C PHE A 123 -11.07 16.85 -5.40
N ILE A 124 -11.22 18.09 -4.91
CA ILE A 124 -10.85 18.47 -3.54
C ILE A 124 -11.72 17.74 -2.50
N ILE A 125 -13.02 17.61 -2.75
CA ILE A 125 -13.94 16.88 -1.85
C ILE A 125 -13.51 15.42 -1.76
N ASN A 126 -13.33 14.76 -2.90
CA ASN A 126 -12.91 13.35 -2.96
C ASN A 126 -11.55 13.14 -2.27
N LEU A 127 -10.60 14.07 -2.43
CA LEU A 127 -9.30 14.00 -1.77
C LEU A 127 -9.42 14.10 -0.25
N ARG A 128 -10.31 14.98 0.25
CA ARG A 128 -10.57 15.15 1.69
C ARG A 128 -11.23 13.91 2.29
N GLU A 129 -12.21 13.33 1.61
CA GLU A 129 -12.84 12.07 2.05
C GLU A 129 -11.83 10.93 2.09
N TRP A 130 -10.99 10.81 1.06
CA TRP A 130 -9.93 9.80 1.02
C TRP A 130 -8.93 9.98 2.18
N LEU A 131 -8.47 11.21 2.44
CA LEU A 131 -7.57 11.52 3.55
C LEU A 131 -8.20 11.15 4.91
N GLN A 132 -9.47 11.54 5.12
CA GLN A 132 -10.19 11.21 6.34
C GLN A 132 -10.30 9.69 6.54
N ASN A 133 -10.62 8.94 5.48
CA ASN A 133 -10.69 7.49 5.54
C ASN A 133 -9.32 6.85 5.82
N ALA A 134 -8.25 7.37 5.23
CA ALA A 134 -6.88 6.90 5.49
C ALA A 134 -6.46 7.16 6.95
N GLU A 135 -6.80 8.34 7.50
CA GLU A 135 -6.56 8.67 8.90
C GLU A 135 -7.33 7.75 9.85
N ASN A 136 -8.60 7.49 9.57
CA ASN A 136 -9.42 6.55 10.33
C ASN A 136 -8.82 5.14 10.30
N GLY A 137 -8.44 4.64 9.12
CA GLY A 137 -7.79 3.34 8.96
C GLY A 137 -6.48 3.24 9.74
N ARG A 138 -5.64 4.28 9.70
CA ARG A 138 -4.41 4.37 10.50
C ARG A 138 -4.69 4.31 12.00
N ASN A 139 -5.71 5.02 12.47
CA ASN A 139 -6.09 5.02 13.88
C ASN A 139 -6.56 3.64 14.34
N THR A 140 -7.40 2.96 13.55
CA THR A 140 -7.83 1.58 13.81
C THR A 140 -6.64 0.62 13.85
N LEU A 141 -5.72 0.73 12.88
CA LEU A 141 -4.52 -0.10 12.84
C LEU A 141 -3.65 0.09 14.09
N ASN A 142 -3.43 1.35 14.51
CA ASN A 142 -2.67 1.66 15.71
C ASN A 142 -3.32 1.11 16.99
N PHE A 143 -4.65 1.17 17.08
CA PHE A 143 -5.38 0.58 18.19
C PHE A 143 -5.18 -0.94 18.24
N ASN A 144 -5.34 -1.61 17.10
CA ASN A 144 -5.15 -3.06 16.99
C ASN A 144 -3.70 -3.48 17.31
N TYR A 145 -2.72 -2.70 16.84
CA TYR A 145 -1.31 -2.94 17.13
C TYR A 145 -1.03 -2.88 18.64
N LYS A 146 -1.49 -1.82 19.33
CA LYS A 146 -1.34 -1.71 20.80
C LYS A 146 -2.02 -2.85 21.55
N ALA A 147 -3.21 -3.27 21.10
CA ALA A 147 -3.90 -4.40 21.72
C ALA A 147 -3.11 -5.72 21.54
N LEU A 148 -2.47 -5.92 20.38
CA LEU A 148 -1.62 -7.07 20.11
C LEU A 148 -0.33 -7.04 20.93
N GLU A 149 0.30 -5.87 21.05
CA GLU A 149 1.49 -5.65 21.87
C GLU A 149 1.24 -5.98 23.35
N ASN A 150 0.11 -5.53 23.91
CA ASN A 150 -0.28 -5.87 25.27
C ASN A 150 -0.49 -7.38 25.46
N LYS A 151 -1.09 -8.06 24.48
CA LYS A 151 -1.26 -9.52 24.52
C LYS A 151 0.08 -10.25 24.48
N TYR A 152 0.99 -9.80 23.62
CA TYR A 152 2.34 -10.35 23.54
C TYR A 152 3.08 -10.21 24.87
N GLN A 153 3.05 -9.04 25.49
CA GLN A 153 3.67 -8.81 26.80
C GLN A 153 3.08 -9.70 27.91
N ALA A 154 1.76 -9.91 27.89
CA ALA A 154 1.10 -10.80 28.85
C ALA A 154 1.58 -12.25 28.68
N ILE A 155 1.63 -12.75 27.44
CA ILE A 155 2.14 -14.09 27.12
C ILE A 155 3.62 -14.23 27.49
N GLU A 156 4.44 -13.21 27.20
CA GLU A 156 5.86 -13.20 27.54
C GLU A 156 6.08 -13.26 29.06
N THR A 157 5.28 -12.51 29.83
CA THR A 157 5.30 -12.55 31.30
C THR A 157 4.93 -13.95 31.83
N GLU A 158 3.85 -14.54 31.30
CA GLU A 158 3.42 -15.89 31.67
C GLU A 158 4.47 -16.96 31.32
N TYR A 159 5.07 -16.87 30.14
CA TYR A 159 6.15 -17.74 29.71
C TYR A 159 7.36 -17.67 30.67
N HIS A 160 7.75 -16.46 31.08
CA HIS A 160 8.85 -16.28 32.04
C HIS A 160 8.52 -16.88 33.41
N ALA A 161 7.28 -16.73 33.89
CA ALA A 161 6.83 -17.33 35.15
C ALA A 161 6.87 -18.87 35.08
N LEU A 162 6.29 -19.47 34.03
CA LEU A 162 6.30 -20.92 33.81
C LEU A 162 7.71 -21.48 33.69
N LYS A 163 8.61 -20.75 33.03
CA LYS A 163 10.02 -21.15 32.93
C LYS A 163 10.70 -21.20 34.30
N LEU A 164 10.45 -20.21 35.15
CA LEU A 164 10.98 -20.18 36.52
C LEU A 164 10.43 -21.34 37.37
N GLU A 165 9.12 -21.59 37.30
CA GLU A 165 8.49 -22.72 37.99
C GLU A 165 9.08 -24.06 37.55
N LEU A 166 9.32 -24.24 36.25
CA LEU A 166 9.96 -25.44 35.70
C LEU A 166 11.38 -25.62 36.22
N GLU A 167 12.17 -24.55 36.30
CA GLU A 167 13.53 -24.58 36.85
C GLU A 167 13.53 -24.95 38.33
N GLN A 168 12.61 -24.39 39.12
CA GLN A 168 12.43 -24.73 40.53
C GLN A 168 11.99 -26.19 40.73
N ALA A 169 11.05 -26.68 39.91
CA ALA A 169 10.61 -28.07 39.95
C ALA A 169 11.76 -29.03 39.62
N ARG A 170 12.57 -28.71 38.59
CA ARG A 170 13.78 -29.49 38.25
C ARG A 170 14.78 -29.53 39.40
N ALA A 171 15.01 -28.41 40.08
CA ALA A 171 15.91 -28.34 41.23
C ALA A 171 15.41 -29.24 42.39
N LYS A 172 14.11 -29.17 42.73
CA LYS A 172 13.50 -30.03 43.77
C LYS A 172 13.59 -31.52 43.42
N ILE A 173 13.32 -31.89 42.17
CA ILE A 173 13.45 -33.28 41.70
C ILE A 173 14.90 -33.77 41.88
N ALA A 174 15.88 -32.95 41.54
CA ALA A 174 17.30 -33.29 41.69
C ALA A 174 17.71 -33.46 43.18
N GLU A 175 17.14 -32.66 44.08
CA GLU A 175 17.35 -32.78 45.53
C GLU A 175 16.75 -34.07 46.08
N ILE A 176 15.49 -34.37 45.74
CA ILE A 176 14.81 -35.62 46.13
C ILE A 176 15.61 -36.83 45.61
N ALA A 177 16.08 -36.79 44.36
CA ALA A 177 16.89 -37.87 43.80
C ALA A 177 18.15 -38.12 44.64
N LYS A 178 18.88 -37.06 45.05
CA LYS A 178 20.06 -37.20 45.94
C LYS A 178 19.72 -37.82 47.29
N ILE A 179 18.60 -37.44 47.90
CA ILE A 179 18.16 -38.02 49.19
C ILE A 179 17.89 -39.52 49.02
N VAL A 180 17.17 -39.91 47.97
CA VAL A 180 16.88 -41.32 47.66
C VAL A 180 18.17 -42.12 47.41
N GLU A 181 19.14 -41.55 46.70
CA GLU A 181 20.46 -42.19 46.50
C GLU A 181 21.18 -42.44 47.83
N MET A 182 21.14 -41.47 48.76
CA MET A 182 21.76 -41.59 50.08
C MET A 182 21.08 -42.65 50.97
N GLU A 183 19.74 -42.75 50.92
CA GLU A 183 18.97 -43.68 51.75
C GLU A 183 18.97 -45.12 51.21
N THR A 184 18.96 -45.28 49.89
CA THR A 184 18.88 -46.61 49.25
C THR A 184 20.23 -47.18 48.84
N GLY A 185 21.28 -46.34 48.78
CA GLY A 185 22.61 -46.72 48.27
C GLY A 185 22.63 -47.01 46.76
N ILE A 186 21.53 -46.75 46.04
CA ILE A 186 21.41 -46.95 44.59
C ILE A 186 21.55 -45.59 43.92
N ASN A 187 22.62 -45.41 43.12
CA ASN A 187 22.82 -44.14 42.42
C ASN A 187 21.89 -43.99 41.19
N GLN A 188 21.86 -42.80 40.57
CA GLN A 188 20.99 -42.47 39.41
C GLN A 188 21.21 -43.37 38.18
N ASN A 189 22.26 -44.20 38.16
CA ASN A 189 22.57 -45.18 37.11
C ASN A 189 22.20 -46.63 37.50
N GLY A 190 21.49 -46.84 38.59
CA GLY A 190 21.03 -48.17 39.04
C GLY A 190 22.13 -49.04 39.65
N GLN A 191 23.30 -48.47 39.99
CA GLN A 191 24.37 -49.22 40.66
C GLN A 191 24.15 -49.17 42.18
N SER A 192 23.86 -50.34 42.77
CA SER A 192 23.76 -50.52 44.22
C SER A 192 25.15 -50.56 44.83
N GLY A 193 25.50 -49.51 45.58
CA GLY A 193 26.58 -49.57 46.56
C GLY A 193 26.10 -50.36 47.78
N ASN A 194 26.81 -51.44 48.12
CA ASN A 194 26.55 -52.23 49.32
C ASN A 194 26.56 -51.33 50.58
N ILE A 195 25.38 -50.98 51.10
CA ILE A 195 25.26 -50.31 52.39
C ILE A 195 24.19 -51.03 53.23
N ARG A 196 24.61 -51.49 54.42
CA ARG A 196 23.75 -52.06 55.47
C ARG A 196 22.87 -50.97 56.06
N LEU A 197 21.55 -51.13 55.93
CA LEU A 197 20.54 -50.32 56.60
C LEU A 197 20.65 -50.47 58.12
N ASN A 198 20.75 -49.35 58.85
CA ASN A 198 20.58 -49.32 60.30
C ASN A 198 19.38 -48.43 60.63
N PHE A 199 18.22 -49.06 60.80
CA PHE A 199 16.97 -48.40 61.19
C PHE A 199 17.01 -48.02 62.67
N LYS A 200 17.49 -46.82 62.98
CA LYS A 200 17.14 -46.10 64.21
C LYS A 200 16.99 -44.63 63.88
N ASN A 201 15.76 -44.13 63.99
CA ASN A 201 15.31 -42.73 64.00
C ASN A 201 14.35 -42.39 62.86
N LEU A 202 13.15 -42.97 62.93
CA LEU A 202 11.93 -42.38 62.37
C LEU A 202 10.87 -42.37 63.48
N GLU A 203 11.16 -41.65 64.55
CA GLU A 203 10.14 -41.03 65.40
C GLU A 203 10.67 -39.65 65.77
N GLN A 204 9.86 -38.61 65.54
CA GLN A 204 10.08 -37.17 65.77
C GLN A 204 10.80 -36.39 64.65
N VAL A 205 10.04 -35.85 63.70
CA VAL A 205 9.67 -34.42 63.52
C VAL A 205 8.86 -34.28 62.22
#